data_AF-A0A7C4Y6P1-F1
#
_entry.id   AF-A0A7C4Y6P1-F1
#
_cell.length_a   1.000
_cell.length_b   1.000
_cell.length_c   1.000
_cell.angle_alpha   90.00
_cell.angle_beta   90.00
_cell.angle_gamma   90.00
#
_symmetry.space_group_name_H-M   'P 1'
#
loop_
_entity.id
_entity.type
_entity.pdbx_description
1 polymer ?
#
loop_
_entity_poly.entity_id
_entity_poly.type
_entity_poly.pdbx_seq_one_letter_code
_entity_poly.pdbx_strand_id
1 'polypeptide(L)' 'MNGVRCPTCGRVMLGNRAEWPDFPFCCRRCRQIDLGRWLGEEYRIPHSTPEEPEPESDPIFPP' A
#
# COMPACT_ATOMS: atom_id res chain seq x y z
N MET A 1 16.95 1.23 21.28
CA MET A 1 17.06 0.28 20.16
C MET A 1 15.73 0.26 19.43
N ASN A 2 15.62 0.94 18.29
CA ASN A 2 14.36 1.02 17.54
C ASN A 2 14.27 -0.21 16.62
N GLY A 3 13.66 -1.29 17.12
CA GLY A 3 13.37 -2.48 16.31
C GLY A 3 12.36 -2.18 15.21
N VAL A 4 12.58 -2.70 14.00
CA VAL A 4 11.67 -2.54 12.87
C VAL A 4 10.62 -3.66 12.92
N ARG A 5 9.35 -3.35 12.65
CA ARG A 5 8.30 -4.37 12.60
C ARG A 5 8.19 -4.94 11.19
N CYS A 6 8.07 -6.26 11.09
CA CYS A 6 7.72 -6.92 9.84
C CYS A 6 6.31 -6.47 9.40
N PRO A 7 6.12 -5.94 8.18
CA PRO A 7 4.82 -5.45 7.72
C PRO A 7 3.79 -6.57 7.53
N THR A 8 4.23 -7.82 7.30
CA THR A 8 3.33 -8.95 7.06
C THR A 8 2.76 -9.56 8.35
N CYS A 9 3.58 -9.70 9.40
CA CYS A 9 3.20 -10.41 10.63
C CYS A 9 3.38 -9.61 11.93
N GLY A 10 3.93 -8.40 11.87
CA GLY A 10 4.11 -7.51 13.03
C GLY A 10 5.29 -7.86 13.95
N ARG A 11 6.03 -8.95 13.69
CA ARG A 11 7.20 -9.36 14.48
C ARG A 11 8.24 -8.25 14.56
N VAL A 12 8.74 -7.97 15.75
CA VAL A 12 9.83 -7.01 15.99
C VAL A 12 11.16 -7.66 15.57
N MET A 13 11.86 -7.03 14.63
CA MET A 13 13.21 -7.38 14.21
C MET A 13 14.19 -6.48 14.96
N LEU A 14 14.97 -7.09 15.85
CA LEU A 14 16.04 -6.43 16.60
C LEU A 14 17.33 -6.41 15.76
N GLY A 15 18.23 -5.46 16.04
CA GLY A 15 19.51 -5.35 15.34
C GLY A 15 19.47 -4.46 14.10
N ASN A 16 20.55 -4.49 13.31
CA ASN A 16 20.65 -3.70 12.08
C ASN A 16 19.84 -4.35 10.94
N ARG A 17 19.27 -3.53 10.04
CA ARG A 17 18.56 -3.98 8.84
C ARG A 17 19.41 -4.92 7.97
N ALA A 18 20.72 -4.68 7.90
CA ALA A 18 21.66 -5.50 7.13
C ALA A 18 21.78 -6.95 7.64
N GLU A 19 21.40 -7.23 8.88
CA GLU A 19 21.43 -8.58 9.47
C GLU A 19 20.23 -9.44 9.04
N TRP A 20 19.20 -8.84 8.43
CA TRP A 20 17.97 -9.51 8.02
C TRP A 20 17.97 -9.74 6.50
N PRO A 21 18.20 -10.97 6.00
CA PRO A 21 18.33 -11.24 4.56
C PRO A 21 17.07 -10.94 3.76
N ASP A 22 15.90 -11.03 4.40
CA ASP A 22 14.61 -10.77 3.80
C ASP A 22 14.05 -9.40 4.20
N PHE A 23 14.86 -8.49 4.76
CA PHE A 23 14.42 -7.13 5.14
C PHE A 23 13.66 -6.46 3.97
N PRO A 24 12.46 -5.86 4.21
CA PRO A 24 11.84 -5.48 5.48
C PRO A 24 11.02 -6.58 6.19
N PHE A 25 11.10 -7.83 5.73
CA PHE A 25 10.36 -8.96 6.30
C PHE A 25 11.22 -9.78 7.26
N CYS A 26 10.59 -10.41 8.25
CA CYS A 26 11.32 -11.25 9.20
C CYS A 26 11.81 -12.58 8.61
N CYS A 27 11.28 -13.00 7.46
CA CYS A 27 11.67 -14.22 6.75
C CYS A 27 11.08 -14.29 5.33
N ARG A 28 11.63 -15.21 4.51
CA ARG A 28 11.18 -15.53 3.15
C ARG A 28 9.70 -15.85 3.03
N ARG A 29 9.07 -16.45 4.05
CA ARG A 29 7.62 -16.72 4.06
C ARG A 29 6.82 -15.43 4.08
N CYS A 30 7.19 -14.46 4.92
CA CYS A 30 6.50 -13.18 4.99
C CYS A 30 6.64 -12.39 3.68
N ARG A 31 7.85 -12.41 3.07
CA ARG A 31 8.06 -11.81 1.74
C ARG A 31 7.14 -12.39 0.67
N GLN A 32 6.96 -13.72 0.66
CA GLN A 32 6.09 -14.38 -0.32
C GLN A 32 4.60 -14.08 -0.08
N ILE A 33 4.17 -14.02 1.17
CA ILE A 33 2.79 -13.63 1.50
C ILE A 33 2.52 -12.20 1.04
N ASP A 34 3.43 -11.28 1.32
CA ASP A 34 3.30 -9.89 0.88
C ASP A 34 3.20 -9.78 -0.64
N LEU A 35 4.07 -10.50 -1.36
CA LEU A 35 4.00 -10.60 -2.82
C LEU A 35 2.66 -11.18 -3.29
N GLY A 36 2.13 -12.18 -2.60
CA GLY A 36 0.80 -12.74 -2.88
C GLY A 36 -0.32 -11.71 -2.75
N ARG A 37 -0.26 -10.85 -1.73
CA ARG A 37 -1.23 -9.75 -1.54
C ARG A 37 -1.17 -8.72 -2.66
N TRP A 38 0.03 -8.40 -3.13
CA TRP A 38 0.23 -7.53 -4.30
C TRP A 38 -0.39 -8.13 -5.57
N LEU A 39 -0.07 -9.39 -5.85
CA LEU A 39 -0.58 -10.09 -7.03
C LEU A 39 -2.09 -10.37 -6.95
N GLY A 40 -2.63 -10.48 -5.73
CA GLY A 40 -4.05 -10.66 -5.46
C GLY A 40 -4.83 -9.34 -5.35
N GLU A 41 -4.22 -8.20 -5.69
CA GLU A 41 -4.85 -6.88 -5.65
C GLU A 41 -5.43 -6.48 -4.27
N GLU A 42 -4.91 -7.05 -3.18
CA GLU A 42 -5.34 -6.73 -1.81
C GLU A 42 -4.88 -5.32 -1.39
N TYR A 43 -3.76 -4.86 -1.95
CA TYR A 43 -3.26 -3.50 -1.73
C TYR A 43 -3.93 -2.53 -2.70
N ARG A 44 -4.84 -1.71 -2.17
CA ARG A 44 -5.59 -0.68 -2.92
C ARG A 44 -5.46 0.68 -2.25
N ILE A 45 -5.27 1.71 -3.06
CA ILE A 45 -5.41 3.10 -2.62
C ILE A 45 -6.89 3.47 -2.75
N PRO A 46 -7.59 3.82 -1.67
CA PRO A 46 -8.96 4.26 -1.78
C PRO A 46 -9.02 5.54 -2.63
N HIS A 47 -9.90 5.56 -3.63
CA HIS A 47 -10.19 6.78 -4.35
C HIS A 47 -11.23 7.57 -3.55
N SER A 48 -10.85 8.75 -3.08
CA SER A 48 -11.82 9.77 -2.69
C SER A 48 -12.27 10.42 -3.99
N THR A 49 -13.36 9.97 -4.60
CA THR A 49 -14.03 10.78 -5.63
C THR A 49 -14.35 12.13 -4.99
N PRO A 50 -13.83 13.26 -5.48
CA PRO A 50 -14.58 14.51 -5.34
C PRO A 50 -15.93 14.27 -6.02
N GLU A 51 -17.03 14.71 -5.41
CA GLU A 51 -18.32 14.82 -6.11
C GLU A 51 -18.07 15.34 -7.52
N GLU A 52 -18.60 14.65 -8.53
CA GLU A 52 -18.59 15.18 -9.89
C GLU A 52 -19.14 16.60 -9.83
N PRO A 53 -18.43 17.63 -10.34
CA PRO A 53 -19.09 18.91 -10.53
C PRO A 53 -20.31 18.65 -11.42
N GLU A 54 -21.46 19.14 -10.95
CA GLU A 54 -22.74 19.09 -11.64
C GLU A 54 -22.56 19.42 -13.13
N PRO A 55 -23.30 18.77 -14.04
CA PRO A 55 -23.10 18.94 -15.48
C PRO A 55 -23.09 20.43 -15.82
N GLU A 56 -21.98 20.89 -16.41
CA GLU A 56 -21.88 22.23 -17.00
C GLU A 56 -23.10 22.40 -17.91
N SER A 57 -24.04 23.25 -17.50
CA SER A 57 -25.17 23.61 -18.33
C SER A 57 -24.60 24.20 -19.62
N ASP A 58 -24.83 23.53 -20.75
CA ASP A 58 -24.46 24.01 -22.08
C ASP A 58 -24.79 25.51 -22.17
N PRO A 59 -23.81 26.38 -22.49
CA PRO A 59 -24.17 27.75 -22.81
C PRO A 59 -24.96 27.70 -24.11
N ILE A 60 -26.28 27.83 -23.99
CA ILE A 60 -27.18 28.13 -25.10
C ILE A 60 -26.53 29.30 -25.84
N PHE A 61 -26.01 29.06 -27.03
CA PHE A 61 -25.60 30.12 -27.94
C PHE A 61 -26.90 30.65 -28.56
N PRO A 62 -27.41 31.84 -28.18
CA PRO A 62 -28.50 32.43 -28.94
C PRO A 62 -27.96 32.88 -30.32
N PRO A 63 -28.83 32.97 -31.34
CA PRO A 63 -28.44 33.08 -32.74
C PRO A 63 -27.62 34.32 -33.08
#